data_AF-A0A149PK54-F1
#
_entry.id   AF-A0A149PK54-F1
#
_cell.length_a   1.000
_cell.length_b   1.000
_cell.length_c   1.000
_cell.angle_alpha   90.00
_cell.angle_beta   90.00
_cell.angle_gamma   90.00
#
_symmetry.space_group_name_H-M   'P 1'
#
loop_
_entity.id
_entity.type
_entity.pdbx_description
1 polymer ?
#
loop_
_entity_poly.entity_id
_entity_poly.type
_entity_poly.pdbx_seq_one_letter_code
_entity_poly.pdbx_strand_id
1 'polypeptide(L)'
;MRGFDGETMLAAERGFYWRNELQLPIGSTGQSFYAAIDYGHVFGPSAVYLAGTRLAGAVVGIKGSTSAKAGALAYDLFAGTPIYKPSSFSTAQVTLGFQVTAQF
;
A
#
# COMPACT_ATOMS: atom_id res chain seq x y z
N MET A 1 -4.30 1.18 -4.35
CA MET A 1 -3.86 1.83 -3.08
C MET A 1 -3.33 0.75 -2.16
N ARG A 2 -2.44 1.07 -1.21
CA ARG A 2 -2.03 0.08 -0.20
C ARG A 2 -3.22 -0.28 0.69
N GLY A 3 -3.22 -1.51 1.22
CA GLY A 3 -4.32 -2.03 2.04
C GLY A 3 -5.45 -2.70 1.27
N PHE A 4 -5.32 -2.82 -0.06
CA PHE A 4 -6.25 -3.55 -0.92
C PHE A 4 -5.49 -4.65 -1.67
N ASP A 5 -6.18 -5.74 -2.01
CA ASP A 5 -5.66 -6.89 -2.75
C ASP A 5 -5.29 -6.58 -4.22
N GLY A 6 -5.77 -5.45 -4.75
CA GLY A 6 -5.52 -5.03 -6.13
C GLY A 6 -6.50 -5.60 -7.15
N GLU A 7 -7.44 -6.44 -6.74
CA GLU A 7 -8.49 -6.99 -7.61
C GLU A 7 -9.59 -5.96 -7.89
N THR A 8 -9.75 -4.97 -7.01
CA THR A 8 -10.69 -3.86 -7.19
C THR A 8 -9.95 -2.53 -7.33
N MET A 9 -10.18 -1.85 -8.46
CA MET A 9 -9.64 -0.52 -8.75
C MET A 9 -10.76 0.46 -9.08
N LEU A 10 -10.56 1.72 -8.71
CA LEU A 10 -11.41 2.83 -9.13
C LEU A 10 -10.72 3.62 -10.24
N ALA A 11 -11.42 3.77 -11.37
CA ALA A 11 -10.96 4.55 -12.50
C ALA A 11 -12.09 5.45 -13.00
N ALA A 12 -11.78 6.73 -13.18
CA ALA A 12 -12.62 7.73 -13.83
C ALA A 12 -11.72 8.72 -14.59
N GLU A 13 -12.29 9.72 -15.24
CA GLU A 13 -11.56 10.72 -16.03
C GLU A 13 -10.62 11.57 -15.18
N ARG A 14 -10.96 11.78 -13.90
CA ARG A 14 -10.15 12.55 -12.96
C ARG A 14 -10.09 11.85 -11.61
N GLY A 15 -9.05 12.15 -10.86
CA GLY A 15 -8.90 11.68 -9.51
C GLY A 15 -7.69 12.29 -8.82
N PHE A 16 -7.61 12.06 -7.52
CA PHE A 16 -6.41 12.33 -6.74
C PHE A 16 -6.15 11.19 -5.77
N TYR A 17 -4.92 11.10 -5.34
CA TYR A 17 -4.50 10.16 -4.30
C TYR A 17 -3.54 10.87 -3.34
N TRP A 18 -3.53 10.42 -2.10
CA TRP A 18 -2.72 10.91 -0.99
C TRP A 18 -2.14 9.71 -0.26
N ARG A 19 -0.83 9.71 -0.03
CA ARG A 19 -0.10 8.59 0.59
C ARG A 19 0.83 9.12 1.64
N ASN A 20 0.66 8.63 2.87
CA ASN A 20 1.53 8.95 3.98
C ASN A 20 2.13 7.68 4.52
N GLU A 21 3.37 7.78 4.93
CA GLU A 21 4.12 6.69 5.53
C GLU A 21 4.99 7.27 6.65
N LEU A 22 4.88 6.67 7.82
CA LEU A 22 5.77 6.91 8.93
C LEU A 22 6.68 5.69 9.08
N GLN A 23 7.98 5.93 9.14
CA GLN A 23 8.98 4.89 9.35
C GLN A 23 9.66 5.07 10.71
N LEU A 24 9.90 3.95 11.39
CA LEU A 24 10.56 3.84 12.68
C LEU A 24 11.81 2.96 12.51
N PRO A 25 12.99 3.57 12.32
CA PRO A 25 14.24 2.82 12.21
C PRO A 25 14.56 2.02 13.46
N ILE A 26 15.05 0.79 13.28
CA ILE A 26 15.43 -0.12 14.37
C ILE A 26 16.92 0.02 14.62
N GLY A 27 17.31 1.00 15.44
CA GLY A 27 18.71 1.27 15.78
C GLY A 27 19.58 1.41 14.52
N SER A 28 20.75 0.76 14.51
CA SER A 28 21.68 0.75 13.37
C SER A 28 21.59 -0.54 12.53
N THR A 29 20.47 -1.27 12.61
CA THR A 29 20.34 -2.60 11.96
C THR A 29 20.10 -2.54 10.46
N GLY A 30 19.80 -1.35 9.91
CA GLY A 30 19.34 -1.20 8.53
C GLY A 30 17.88 -1.64 8.32
N GLN A 31 17.14 -1.93 9.40
CA GLN A 31 15.73 -2.31 9.39
C GLN A 31 14.86 -1.15 9.88
N SER A 32 13.60 -1.11 9.44
CA SER A 32 12.60 -0.13 9.87
C SER A 32 11.22 -0.77 9.91
N PHE A 33 10.48 -0.53 10.99
CA PHE A 33 9.03 -0.69 10.98
C PHE A 33 8.41 0.50 10.25
N TYR A 34 7.27 0.30 9.62
CA TYR A 34 6.52 1.40 9.05
C TYR A 34 5.01 1.19 9.17
N ALA A 35 4.31 2.32 9.21
CA ALA A 35 2.87 2.39 9.10
C ALA A 35 2.51 3.40 8.01
N ALA A 36 1.51 3.09 7.19
CA ALA A 36 1.10 3.91 6.08
C ALA A 36 -0.42 4.03 5.99
N ILE A 37 -0.88 5.17 5.52
CA ILE A 37 -2.28 5.43 5.19
C ILE A 37 -2.33 6.02 3.79
N ASP A 38 -3.16 5.40 2.95
CA ASP A 38 -3.43 5.83 1.58
C ASP A 38 -4.92 6.19 1.46
N TYR A 39 -5.22 7.31 0.81
CA TYR A 39 -6.57 7.72 0.43
C TYR A 39 -6.60 8.12 -1.03
N GLY A 40 -7.73 7.93 -1.69
CA GLY A 40 -7.99 8.70 -2.89
C GLY A 40 -9.41 8.59 -3.37
N HIS A 41 -9.66 9.43 -4.37
CA HIS A 41 -10.98 9.77 -4.81
C HIS A 41 -10.95 10.01 -6.32
N VAL A 42 -11.88 9.40 -7.02
CA VAL A 42 -12.11 9.61 -8.45
C VAL A 42 -13.38 10.43 -8.67
N PHE A 43 -13.41 11.24 -9.71
CA PHE A 43 -14.53 12.10 -10.06
C PHE A 43 -14.55 12.38 -11.57
N GLY A 44 -15.71 12.78 -12.07
CA GLY A 44 -15.94 13.00 -13.50
C GLY A 44 -17.30 12.46 -13.93
N PRO A 45 -17.70 12.70 -15.19
CA PRO A 45 -18.97 12.22 -15.71
C PRO A 45 -19.19 10.72 -15.50
N SER A 46 -18.15 9.89 -15.71
CA SER A 46 -18.25 8.44 -15.52
C SER A 46 -18.36 8.00 -14.05
N ALA A 47 -17.96 8.83 -13.09
CA ALA A 47 -17.93 8.48 -11.67
C ALA A 47 -19.34 8.20 -11.09
N VAL A 48 -20.39 8.71 -11.72
CA VAL A 48 -21.80 8.46 -11.34
C VAL A 48 -22.18 6.99 -11.52
N TYR A 49 -21.53 6.28 -12.44
CA TYR A 49 -21.78 4.86 -12.71
C TYR A 49 -20.92 3.92 -11.87
N LEU A 50 -20.00 4.46 -11.06
CA LEU A 50 -19.12 3.65 -10.22
C LEU A 50 -19.84 3.21 -8.94
N ALA A 51 -19.55 1.97 -8.54
CA ALA A 51 -19.99 1.37 -7.27
C ALA A 51 -19.55 2.18 -6.04
N GLY A 52 -18.52 3.03 -6.18
CA GLY A 52 -18.22 4.14 -5.30
C GLY A 52 -17.03 4.93 -5.85
N THR A 53 -16.67 6.03 -5.19
CA THR A 53 -15.66 6.96 -5.73
C THR A 53 -14.42 7.09 -4.86
N ARG A 54 -14.42 6.54 -3.64
CA ARG A 54 -13.37 6.73 -2.64
C ARG A 54 -12.84 5.40 -2.14
N LEU A 55 -11.54 5.34 -1.89
CA LEU A 55 -10.88 4.24 -1.20
C LEU A 55 -9.93 4.81 -0.15
N ALA A 56 -9.86 4.15 1.01
CA ALA A 56 -8.84 4.41 2.01
C ALA A 56 -8.30 3.07 2.54
N GLY A 57 -6.99 2.97 2.70
CA GLY A 57 -6.34 1.76 3.18
C GLY A 57 -5.19 2.08 4.12
N ALA A 58 -4.95 1.19 5.07
CA ALA A 58 -3.80 1.23 5.96
C ALA A 58 -2.88 0.05 5.68
N VAL A 59 -1.59 0.25 5.93
CA VAL A 59 -0.56 -0.81 5.93
C VAL A 59 0.34 -0.65 7.13
N VAL A 60 0.77 -1.78 7.68
CA VAL A 60 1.93 -1.86 8.56
C VAL A 60 2.92 -2.86 7.96
N GLY A 61 4.20 -2.62 8.15
CA GLY A 61 5.23 -3.51 7.62
C GLY A 61 6.58 -3.34 8.29
N ILE A 62 7.48 -4.24 7.91
CA ILE A 62 8.89 -4.20 8.25
C ILE A 62 9.70 -4.33 6.97
N LYS A 63 10.68 -3.46 6.80
CA LYS A 63 11.61 -3.51 5.67
C LYS A 63 13.03 -3.36 6.16
N GLY A 64 13.96 -3.92 5.40
CA GLY A 64 15.36 -3.82 5.69
C GLY A 64 16.22 -4.09 4.47
N SER A 65 17.47 -3.66 4.54
CA SER A 65 18.46 -3.95 3.51
C SER A 65 19.82 -4.20 4.13
N THR A 66 20.56 -5.14 3.55
CA THR A 66 21.97 -5.40 3.87
C THR A 66 22.79 -5.34 2.59
N SER A 67 23.97 -4.72 2.67
CA SER A 67 24.90 -4.58 1.55
C SER A 67 26.25 -5.13 1.95
N ALA A 68 26.83 -5.96 1.08
CA ALA A 68 28.15 -6.56 1.24
C ALA A 68 28.97 -6.38 -0.05
N LYS A 69 30.27 -6.71 -0.02
CA LYS A 69 31.16 -6.62 -1.20
C LYS A 69 30.65 -7.42 -2.41
N ALA A 70 29.85 -8.46 -2.18
CA ALA A 70 29.34 -9.37 -3.19
C ALA A 70 27.92 -9.03 -3.68
N GLY A 71 27.31 -7.94 -3.20
CA GLY A 71 25.95 -7.54 -3.59
C GLY A 71 25.12 -6.93 -2.46
N ALA A 72 23.86 -6.63 -2.75
CA ALA A 72 22.90 -6.11 -1.80
C ALA A 72 21.60 -6.94 -1.80
N LEU A 73 21.01 -7.10 -0.61
CA LEU A 73 19.72 -7.76 -0.41
C LEU A 73 18.80 -6.82 0.36
N ALA A 74 17.59 -6.61 -0.17
CA ALA A 74 16.52 -5.86 0.47
C ALA A 74 15.26 -6.72 0.58
N TYR A 75 14.48 -6.49 1.63
CA TYR A 75 13.19 -7.13 1.84
C TYR A 75 12.16 -6.15 2.40
N ASP A 76 10.88 -6.41 2.13
CA ASP A 76 9.71 -5.75 2.70
C ASP A 76 8.65 -6.83 2.99
N LEU A 77 8.12 -6.84 4.21
CA LEU A 77 7.03 -7.71 4.66
C LEU A 77 5.93 -6.81 5.20
N PHE A 78 4.70 -6.95 4.71
CA PHE A 78 3.62 -6.05 5.09
C PHE A 78 2.26 -6.72 5.18
N ALA A 79 1.42 -6.13 6.02
CA ALA A 79 0.00 -6.43 6.17
C ALA A 79 -0.81 -5.15 5.96
N GLY A 80 -1.86 -5.24 5.16
CA GLY A 80 -2.72 -4.12 4.82
C GLY A 80 -4.19 -4.43 5.07
N THR A 81 -4.98 -3.38 5.28
CA THR A 81 -6.43 -3.50 5.45
C THR A 81 -7.14 -2.29 4.83
N PRO A 82 -8.32 -2.48 4.20
CA PRO A 82 -9.14 -1.38 3.74
C PRO A 82 -9.76 -0.67 4.95
N ILE A 83 -9.45 0.62 5.14
CA ILE A 83 -10.09 1.47 6.16
C ILE A 83 -11.48 1.92 5.69
N TYR A 84 -11.58 2.30 4.41
CA TYR A 84 -12.83 2.70 3.79
C TYR A 84 -12.95 2.09 2.41
N LYS A 85 -14.07 1.41 2.17
CA LYS A 85 -14.47 0.88 0.87
C LYS A 85 -15.98 1.08 0.65
N PRO A 86 -16.44 1.31 -0.59
CA PRO A 86 -17.86 1.30 -0.91
C PRO A 86 -18.50 -0.06 -0.55
N SER A 87 -19.77 -0.08 -0.16
CA SER A 87 -20.47 -1.30 0.29
C SER A 87 -20.52 -2.42 -0.78
N SER A 88 -20.45 -2.04 -2.05
CA SER A 88 -20.41 -2.92 -3.22
C SER A 88 -19.00 -3.44 -3.56
N PHE A 89 -17.95 -3.01 -2.86
CA PHE A 89 -16.59 -3.49 -3.09
C PHE A 89 -16.33 -4.76 -2.27
N SER A 90 -16.23 -5.89 -2.97
CA SER A 90 -15.68 -7.12 -2.40
C SER A 90 -14.15 -7.04 -2.47
N THR A 91 -13.49 -7.01 -1.31
CA THR A 91 -12.03 -7.05 -1.15
C THR A 91 -11.73 -7.72 0.17
N ALA A 92 -10.55 -8.34 0.28
CA ALA A 92 -10.10 -8.98 1.49
C ALA A 92 -10.06 -8.00 2.68
N GLN A 93 -10.41 -8.48 3.88
CA GLN A 93 -10.30 -7.67 5.11
C GLN A 93 -8.84 -7.41 5.49
N VAL A 94 -7.94 -8.34 5.12
CA VAL A 94 -6.50 -8.23 5.34
C VAL A 94 -5.79 -8.74 4.09
N THR A 95 -4.82 -7.98 3.61
CA THR A 95 -3.91 -8.33 2.52
C THR A 95 -2.51 -8.49 3.07
N LEU A 96 -1.87 -9.63 2.84
CA LEU A 96 -0.45 -9.84 3.19
C LEU A 96 0.39 -9.77 1.93
N GLY A 97 1.59 -9.20 2.02
CA GLY A 97 2.51 -9.13 0.91
C GLY A 97 3.96 -9.18 1.38
N PHE A 98 4.83 -9.62 0.47
CA PHE A 98 6.26 -9.60 0.67
C PHE A 98 6.97 -9.23 -0.64
N GLN A 99 8.12 -8.60 -0.52
CA GLN A 99 9.02 -8.32 -1.62
C GLN A 99 10.44 -8.60 -1.17
N VAL A 100 11.22 -9.24 -2.05
CA VAL A 100 12.66 -9.44 -1.86
C VAL A 100 13.35 -8.98 -3.14
N THR A 101 14.46 -8.27 -3.00
CA THR A 101 15.26 -7.78 -4.12
C THR A 101 16.73 -8.01 -3.85
N ALA A 102 17.40 -8.66 -4.78
CA ALA A 102 18.85 -8.92 -4.72
C ALA A 102 19.53 -8.24 -5.91
N GLN A 103 20.67 -7.60 -5.65
CA GLN A 103 21.53 -7.00 -6.66
C GLN A 103 22.93 -7.61 -6.52
N PHE A 104 23.51 -8.06 -7.63
CA PHE A 104 24.81 -8.72 -7.71
C PHE A 104 25.63 -8.14 -8.86
#